data_AF-A0A8C4QMR4-F1
#
_entry.id   AF-A0A8C4QMR4-F1
#
_cell.length_a   1.000
_cell.length_b   1.000
_cell.length_c   1.000
_cell.angle_alpha   90.00
_cell.angle_beta   90.00
_cell.angle_gamma   90.00
#
_symmetry.space_group_name_H-M   'P 1'
#
loop_
_entity.id
_entity.type
_entity.pdbx_description
1 polymer ?
#
loop_
_entity_poly.entity_id
_entity_poly.type
_entity_poly.pdbx_seq_one_letter_code
_entity_poly.pdbx_strand_id
1 'polypeptide(L)'
;MDPQPSCPFIEDNYVRLTSQSNVFGLAPIERMDGKAEVLVVTLKGNVIGVGYGRSSGRLRGVARQLPLLTSPVRFIVSIDAFNKLDPQQGLVVGIAFHKFGKGKLCVIQQLADLT
;
A
#
# COMPACT_ATOMS: atom_id res chain seq x y z
N MET A 1 16.03 -13.76 39.92
CA MET A 1 15.14 -13.47 38.79
C MET A 1 16.03 -13.12 37.62
N ASP A 2 16.06 -13.95 36.59
CA ASP A 2 16.80 -13.62 35.37
C ASP A 2 16.16 -12.40 34.69
N PRO A 3 16.95 -11.46 34.15
CA PRO A 3 16.41 -10.31 33.46
C PRO A 3 15.60 -10.79 32.24
N GLN A 4 14.35 -10.33 32.14
CA GLN A 4 13.51 -10.57 30.98
C GLN A 4 14.25 -10.09 29.72
N PRO A 5 14.33 -10.91 28.65
CA PRO A 5 14.97 -10.49 27.42
C PRO A 5 14.23 -9.26 26.86
N SER A 6 14.96 -8.18 26.62
CA SER A 6 14.45 -6.98 25.97
C SER A 6 13.98 -7.31 24.55
N CYS A 7 12.88 -6.70 24.10
CA CYS A 7 12.42 -6.83 22.71
C CYS A 7 13.56 -6.50 21.74
N PRO A 8 13.88 -7.36 20.74
CA PRO A 8 14.95 -7.09 19.78
C PRO A 8 14.58 -5.98 18.77
N PHE A 9 13.33 -5.53 18.77
CA PHE A 9 12.84 -4.48 17.88
C PHE A 9 12.90 -3.12 18.57
N ILE A 10 13.46 -2.15 17.86
CA ILE A 10 13.39 -0.74 18.22
C ILE A 10 12.22 -0.13 17.45
N GLU A 11 11.35 0.60 18.13
CA GLU A 11 10.30 1.36 17.47
C GLU A 11 10.95 2.44 16.59
N ASP A 12 10.74 2.34 15.27
CA ASP A 12 11.30 3.27 14.29
C ASP A 12 10.31 4.37 13.94
N ASN A 13 9.20 4.01 13.30
CA ASN A 13 8.23 4.96 12.79
C ASN A 13 6.80 4.44 12.90
N TYR A 14 5.87 5.37 13.14
CA TYR A 14 4.44 5.10 13.18
C TYR A 14 3.71 6.01 12.20
N VAL A 15 2.92 5.40 11.32
CA VAL A 15 2.06 6.12 10.38
C VAL A 15 0.61 5.78 10.68
N ARG A 16 -0.14 6.77 11.17
CA ARG A 16 -1.57 6.63 11.40
C ARG A 16 -2.30 6.60 10.06
N LEU A 17 -2.94 5.47 9.76
CA LEU A 17 -3.93 5.39 8.69
C LEU A 17 -5.24 6.06 9.14
N THR A 18 -5.95 6.68 8.21
CA THR A 18 -7.27 7.29 8.46
C THR A 18 -8.35 6.28 8.87
N SER A 19 -8.10 4.99 8.64
CA SER A 19 -8.94 3.88 9.08
C SER A 19 -8.06 2.68 9.47
N GLN A 20 -7.65 2.59 10.73
CA GLN A 20 -6.73 1.55 11.24
C GLN A 20 -7.34 0.15 11.30
N SER A 21 -8.67 0.05 11.45
CA SER A 21 -9.38 -1.22 11.66
C SER A 21 -9.48 -2.11 10.42
N ASN A 22 -8.88 -1.70 9.29
CA ASN A 22 -9.32 -2.14 7.97
C ASN A 22 -8.15 -2.33 6.99
N VAL A 23 -6.99 -2.84 7.38
CA VAL A 23 -5.93 -3.19 6.41
C VAL A 23 -6.19 -4.59 5.87
N PHE A 24 -6.37 -4.72 4.55
CA PHE A 24 -6.72 -6.02 3.91
C PHE A 24 -5.59 -6.61 3.08
N GLY A 25 -4.63 -5.81 2.67
CA GLY A 25 -3.54 -6.26 1.83
C GLY A 25 -2.41 -5.26 1.79
N LEU A 26 -1.20 -5.80 1.60
CA LEU A 26 0.03 -5.06 1.48
C LEU A 26 0.73 -5.51 0.20
N ALA A 27 1.24 -4.57 -0.60
CA ALA A 27 2.11 -4.87 -1.73
C ALA A 27 3.34 -3.97 -1.69
N PRO A 28 4.56 -4.52 -1.68
CA PRO A 28 5.77 -3.72 -1.80
C PRO A 28 5.89 -3.16 -3.21
N ILE A 29 6.35 -1.93 -3.32
CA ILE A 29 6.72 -1.31 -4.60
C ILE A 29 8.03 -0.56 -4.42
N GLU A 30 8.82 -0.52 -5.49
CA GLU A 30 9.89 0.46 -5.65
C GLU A 30 9.36 1.57 -6.55
N ARG A 31 9.39 2.82 -6.10
CA ARG A 31 9.02 3.95 -6.93
C ARG A 31 10.07 4.18 -8.01
N MET A 32 9.69 4.87 -9.08
CA MET A 32 10.63 5.28 -10.14
C MET A 32 11.78 6.17 -9.64
N ASP A 33 11.61 6.84 -8.49
CA ASP A 33 12.67 7.62 -7.82
C ASP A 33 13.57 6.77 -6.91
N GLY A 34 13.48 5.44 -6.98
CA GLY A 34 14.27 4.47 -6.21
C GLY A 34 13.83 4.31 -4.75
N LYS A 35 12.70 4.92 -4.35
CA LYS A 35 12.19 4.80 -2.97
C LYS A 35 11.30 3.57 -2.81
N ALA A 36 11.57 2.78 -1.78
CA ALA A 36 10.67 1.71 -1.36
C ALA A 36 9.40 2.28 -0.71
N GLU A 37 8.25 1.76 -1.10
CA GLU A 37 6.93 2.09 -0.57
C GLU A 37 6.12 0.79 -0.43
N VAL A 38 5.18 0.75 0.50
CA VAL A 38 4.22 -0.34 0.65
C VAL A 38 2.84 0.21 0.35
N LEU A 39 2.14 -0.37 -0.61
CA LEU A 39 0.74 -0.09 -0.85
C LEU A 39 -0.12 -0.82 0.18
N VAL A 40 -1.06 -0.09 0.76
CA VAL A 40 -2.01 -0.58 1.76
C VAL A 40 -3.41 -0.38 1.21
N VAL A 41 -4.22 -1.45 1.14
CA VAL A 41 -5.63 -1.32 0.77
C VAL A 41 -6.52 -1.37 2.00
N THR A 42 -7.42 -0.41 2.10
CA THR A 42 -8.42 -0.33 3.18
C THR A 42 -9.76 -0.94 2.77
N LEU A 43 -10.59 -1.35 3.76
CA LEU A 43 -11.98 -1.82 3.52
C LEU A 43 -12.83 -0.83 2.71
N LYS A 44 -12.56 0.47 2.85
CA LYS A 44 -13.28 1.52 2.10
C LYS A 44 -12.84 1.60 0.63
N GLY A 45 -11.93 0.73 0.20
CA GLY A 45 -11.33 0.75 -1.12
C GLY A 45 -10.22 1.78 -1.29
N ASN A 46 -9.83 2.52 -0.25
CA ASN A 46 -8.71 3.45 -0.38
C ASN A 46 -7.41 2.67 -0.49
N VAL A 47 -6.60 3.00 -1.50
CA VAL A 47 -5.22 2.54 -1.60
C VAL A 47 -4.32 3.65 -1.05
N ILE A 48 -3.47 3.31 -0.11
CA ILE A 48 -2.58 4.24 0.59
C ILE A 48 -1.16 3.75 0.36
N GLY A 49 -0.32 4.57 -0.26
CA GLY A 49 1.11 4.31 -0.31
C GLY A 49 1.78 4.78 0.98
N VAL A 50 2.54 3.90 1.62
CA VAL A 50 3.26 4.15 2.87
C VAL A 50 4.74 3.93 2.63
N GLY A 51 5.54 4.98 2.78
CA GLY A 51 6.99 4.91 2.56
C GLY A 51 7.73 5.85 3.50
N TYR A 52 9.03 5.98 3.26
CA TYR A 52 9.87 6.87 4.03
C TYR A 52 10.17 8.17 3.27
N GLY A 53 9.83 9.29 3.90
CA GLY A 53 10.25 10.62 3.49
C GLY A 53 11.35 11.15 4.40
N ARG A 54 12.18 12.06 3.88
CA ARG A 54 13.15 12.80 4.70
C ARG A 54 12.58 14.18 5.01
N SER A 55 12.35 14.46 6.30
CA SER A 55 11.93 15.77 6.78
C SER A 55 12.91 16.24 7.84
N SER A 56 13.44 17.46 7.68
CA SER A 56 14.42 18.08 8.59
C SER A 56 15.58 17.13 8.96
N GLY A 57 16.13 16.41 7.97
CA GLY A 57 17.26 15.49 8.17
C GLY A 57 16.92 14.14 8.80
N ARG A 58 15.69 13.91 9.29
CA ARG A 58 15.23 12.63 9.86
C ARG A 58 14.35 11.85 8.89
N LEU A 59 14.47 10.53 8.93
CA LEU A 59 13.55 9.63 8.23
C LEU A 59 12.21 9.65 8.96
N ARG A 60 11.12 9.83 8.23
CA ARG A 60 9.76 9.75 8.76
C ARG A 60 8.89 8.92 7.84
N GLY A 61 8.02 8.12 8.43
CA GLY A 61 6.95 7.46 7.68
C GLY A 61 5.98 8.50 7.08
N VAL A 62 5.63 8.34 5.82
CA VAL A 62 4.69 9.19 5.07
C VAL A 62 3.64 8.29 4.45
N ALA A 63 2.37 8.66 4.62
CA ALA A 63 1.25 8.03 3.92
C ALA A 63 0.67 9.00 2.89
N ARG A 64 0.42 8.50 1.68
CA ARG A 64 -0.30 9.21 0.62
C ARG A 64 -1.46 8.36 0.12
N GLN A 65 -2.65 8.96 0.03
CA GLN A 65 -3.78 8.27 -0.58
C GLN A 65 -3.64 8.33 -2.10
N LEU A 66 -3.69 7.17 -2.75
CA LEU A 66 -3.74 7.06 -4.19
C LEU A 66 -5.20 7.19 -4.66
N PRO A 67 -5.48 7.93 -5.74
CA PRO A 67 -6.83 8.17 -6.25
C PRO A 67 -7.38 6.94 -7.00
N LEU A 68 -7.35 5.76 -6.37
CA LEU A 68 -7.47 4.49 -7.07
C LEU A 68 -8.89 3.90 -7.14
N LEU A 69 -9.85 4.29 -6.29
CA LEU A 69 -11.17 3.62 -6.28
C LEU A 69 -12.30 4.55 -5.82
N THR A 70 -13.41 4.56 -6.57
CA THR A 70 -14.67 5.27 -6.25
C THR A 70 -15.84 4.34 -5.90
N SER A 71 -15.63 3.02 -5.89
CA SER A 71 -16.72 2.03 -5.70
C SER A 71 -16.49 1.17 -4.45
N PRO A 72 -17.54 0.89 -3.64
CA PRO A 72 -17.41 0.11 -2.42
C PRO A 72 -17.09 -1.35 -2.72
N VAL A 73 -15.84 -1.74 -2.47
CA VAL A 73 -15.36 -3.13 -2.51
C VAL A 73 -15.53 -3.74 -1.13
N ARG A 74 -16.23 -4.88 -1.00
CA ARG A 74 -16.51 -5.48 0.33
C ARG A 74 -15.49 -6.52 0.81
N PHE A 75 -14.76 -7.17 -0.09
CA PHE A 75 -13.82 -8.25 0.27
C PHE A 75 -12.61 -8.24 -0.65
N ILE A 76 -11.56 -7.52 -0.27
CA ILE A 76 -10.27 -7.61 -0.97
C ILE A 76 -9.64 -8.96 -0.64
N VAL A 77 -9.18 -9.67 -1.66
CA VAL A 77 -8.59 -11.02 -1.55
C VAL A 77 -7.07 -10.95 -1.74
N SER A 78 -6.59 -10.08 -2.63
CA SER A 78 -5.16 -9.80 -2.79
C SER A 78 -4.93 -8.42 -3.40
N ILE A 79 -3.73 -7.90 -3.16
CA ILE A 79 -3.15 -6.77 -3.87
C ILE A 79 -1.76 -7.19 -4.35
N ASP A 80 -1.41 -6.79 -5.56
CA ASP A 80 -0.05 -6.88 -6.08
C ASP A 80 0.24 -5.64 -6.92
N ALA A 81 1.51 -5.31 -7.09
CA ALA A 81 1.92 -4.14 -7.86
C ALA A 81 3.29 -4.34 -8.52
N PHE A 82 3.44 -3.76 -9.72
CA PHE A 82 4.71 -3.76 -10.44
C PHE A 82 4.86 -2.52 -11.31
N ASN A 83 6.11 -2.12 -11.55
CA ASN A 83 6.40 -1.03 -12.48
C ASN A 83 6.44 -1.56 -13.91
N LYS A 84 5.67 -0.92 -14.79
CA LYS A 84 5.91 -1.03 -16.23
C LYS A 84 7.18 -0.25 -16.57
N LEU A 85 8.04 -0.88 -17.34
CA LEU A 85 9.22 -0.28 -17.93
C LEU A 85 8.89 0.32 -19.30
N ASP A 86 9.87 0.92 -19.97
CA ASP A 86 9.71 1.53 -21.29
C ASP A 86 8.99 0.63 -22.32
N PRO A 87 8.17 1.20 -23.23
CA PRO A 87 7.88 2.62 -23.45
C PRO A 87 6.66 3.15 -22.67
N GLN A 88 6.00 2.32 -21.85
CA GLN A 88 4.78 2.67 -21.11
C GLN A 88 5.07 2.71 -19.61
N GLN A 89 5.98 3.60 -19.20
CA GLN A 89 6.34 3.78 -17.79
C GLN A 89 5.08 4.02 -16.93
N GLY A 90 5.03 3.39 -15.76
CA GLY A 90 3.91 3.57 -14.82
C GLY A 90 3.82 2.47 -13.78
N LEU A 91 2.96 2.65 -12.79
CA LEU A 91 2.69 1.64 -11.78
C LEU A 91 1.40 0.89 -12.14
N VAL A 92 1.48 -0.43 -12.19
CA VAL A 92 0.30 -1.28 -12.28
C VAL A 92 -0.02 -1.80 -10.91
N VAL A 93 -1.25 -1.60 -10.46
CA VAL A 93 -1.76 -2.14 -9.20
C VAL A 93 -2.92 -3.09 -9.52
N GLY A 94 -2.73 -4.36 -9.22
CA GLY A 94 -3.76 -5.38 -9.31
C GLY A 94 -4.43 -5.55 -7.96
N ILE A 95 -5.76 -5.35 -7.90
CA ILE A 95 -6.54 -5.63 -6.69
C ILE A 95 -7.58 -6.69 -7.03
N ALA A 96 -7.47 -7.84 -6.38
CA ALA A 96 -8.46 -8.89 -6.44
C ALA A 96 -9.51 -8.68 -5.34
N PHE A 97 -10.79 -8.80 -5.70
CA PHE A 97 -11.86 -8.79 -4.71
C PHE A 97 -12.94 -9.82 -5.03
N HIS A 98 -13.60 -10.29 -3.97
CA HIS A 98 -14.73 -11.20 -4.09
C HIS A 98 -16.03 -10.41 -4.23
N LYS A 99 -16.65 -10.48 -5.41
CA LYS A 99 -18.02 -9.96 -5.62
C LYS A 99 -19.03 -11.07 -5.36
N PHE A 100 -19.79 -10.93 -4.26
CA PHE A 100 -20.89 -11.86 -3.94
C PHE A 100 -21.85 -12.01 -5.13
N GLY A 101 -22.12 -13.26 -5.48
CA GLY A 101 -23.22 -13.64 -6.39
C GLY A 101 -22.82 -14.17 -7.77
N LYS A 102 -21.61 -13.91 -8.30
CA LYS A 102 -21.19 -14.43 -9.64
C LYS A 102 -19.68 -14.70 -9.83
N GLY A 103 -18.88 -14.83 -8.76
CA GLY A 103 -17.47 -15.29 -8.86
C GLY A 103 -16.57 -14.45 -9.79
N LYS A 104 -16.87 -13.15 -9.99
CA LYS A 104 -16.10 -12.30 -10.89
C LYS A 104 -14.94 -11.65 -10.16
N LEU A 105 -13.73 -12.05 -10.54
CA LEU A 105 -12.45 -11.42 -10.25
C LEU A 105 -12.18 -10.36 -11.34
N CYS A 106 -12.01 -9.08 -10.96
CA CYS A 106 -11.74 -7.95 -11.87
C CYS A 106 -11.49 -6.71 -10.99
N VAL A 107 -10.56 -5.76 -11.21
CA VAL A 107 -9.81 -5.33 -12.40
C VAL A 107 -8.43 -4.80 -11.97
N ILE A 108 -7.45 -4.94 -12.87
CA ILE A 108 -6.11 -4.35 -12.86
C ILE A 108 -6.23 -2.85 -13.17
N GLN A 109 -5.79 -1.97 -12.26
CA GLN A 109 -5.75 -0.54 -12.54
C GLN A 109 -4.31 -0.09 -12.81
N GLN A 110 -4.07 0.43 -14.02
CA GLN A 110 -2.83 1.10 -14.37
C GLN A 110 -2.89 2.54 -13.87
N LEU A 111 -1.98 2.92 -12.98
CA LEU A 111 -1.65 4.32 -12.71
C LEU A 111 -0.57 4.73 -13.71
N ALA A 112 -0.96 5.51 -14.70
CA ALA A 112 -0.01 6.38 -15.36
C ALA A 112 0.33 7.51 -14.36
N ASP A 113 1.62 7.72 -14.13
CA ASP A 113 2.18 8.83 -13.36
C ASP A 113 2.00 8.80 -11.83
N LEU A 114 2.92 8.10 -11.16
CA LEU A 114 3.30 8.38 -9.77
C LEU A 114 4.66 9.08 -9.77
N THR A 115 4.70 10.30 -10.30
CA THR A 115 5.82 11.21 -10.05
C THR A 115 5.98 11.49 -8.55
#